data_AF-A0AAD7TZ56-F1
#
_entry.id   AF-A0AAD7TZ56-F1
#
_cell.length_a   1.000
_cell.length_b   1.000
_cell.length_c   1.000
_cell.angle_alpha   90.00
_cell.angle_beta   90.00
_cell.angle_gamma   90.00
#
_symmetry.space_group_name_H-M   'P 1'
#
loop_
_entity.id
_entity.type
_entity.pdbx_description
1 polymer ?
#
loop_
_entity_poly.entity_id
_entity_poly.type
_entity_poly.pdbx_seq_one_letter_code
_entity_poly.pdbx_strand_id
1 'polypeptide(L)'
;MKTFTVLASALALFSMPALAAPGIPRLTRKGGSVAKINSNSYIVKLKDGATKASQLEWLATHYGNSSKVTHAEWDSDVLHGFAGLFHADALDALRSSSDVDFVSEDNIVRINAIVTQTNATWGLQRITQSGKLAAQDDQALTYNYTYNDSSAGAGVDIYVIDTGIYINHTEFGGRARWGATFGGYPDEDSSGHGTHVSGTAAGMTYGVAKKANLIAVRAFSDLGFANASDIISGINWVSQQVAASGRPSIASMSFESDPCNALDTAVAAVAAGNEGSDAGNVSPARVPSVVTVGATDITDTLAWFSNYGSVVDLFAPGDDIISAYIGDPTASEVMSGTSMVQLFLHLKSTPHISGLVATIISRDGNDTPAAISAKLQQLATKGVLSGLPSGTVNDLARTEV
;
A
#
# COMPACT_ATOMS: atom_id res chain seq x y z
N MET A 1 -68.60 -6.11 -17.43
CA MET A 1 -67.82 -6.66 -16.29
C MET A 1 -66.43 -6.95 -16.78
N LYS A 2 -65.43 -6.22 -16.26
CA LYS A 2 -64.05 -6.22 -16.76
C LYS A 2 -63.27 -7.36 -16.12
N THR A 3 -62.58 -8.13 -16.95
CA THR A 3 -61.65 -9.21 -16.60
C THR A 3 -60.32 -8.63 -16.08
N PHE A 4 -59.86 -9.10 -14.92
CA PHE A 4 -58.51 -8.85 -14.40
C PHE A 4 -57.64 -10.08 -14.65
N THR A 5 -56.60 -9.92 -15.46
CA THR A 5 -55.54 -10.91 -15.65
C THR A 5 -54.42 -10.57 -14.68
N VAL A 6 -54.13 -11.46 -13.74
CA VAL A 6 -52.99 -11.36 -12.83
C VAL A 6 -51.78 -12.01 -13.51
N LEU A 7 -50.75 -11.23 -13.82
CA LEU A 7 -49.44 -11.74 -14.20
C LEU A 7 -48.70 -12.18 -12.93
N ALA A 8 -48.39 -13.47 -12.82
CA ALA A 8 -47.46 -13.99 -11.82
C ALA A 8 -46.04 -13.88 -12.36
N SER A 9 -45.24 -12.99 -11.78
CA SER A 9 -43.81 -12.88 -12.04
C SER A 9 -43.07 -13.99 -11.32
N ALA A 10 -42.47 -14.92 -12.07
CA ALA A 10 -41.61 -15.96 -11.52
C ALA A 10 -40.28 -15.34 -11.07
N LEU A 11 -40.02 -15.34 -9.76
CA LEU A 11 -38.73 -14.99 -9.16
C LEU A 11 -37.77 -16.18 -9.37
N ALA A 12 -36.86 -16.07 -10.32
CA ALA A 12 -35.78 -17.05 -10.49
C ALA A 12 -34.72 -16.80 -9.40
N LEU A 13 -34.68 -17.66 -8.39
CA LEU A 13 -33.58 -17.76 -7.43
C LEU A 13 -32.35 -18.29 -8.17
N PHE A 14 -31.43 -17.41 -8.53
CA PHE A 14 -30.07 -17.80 -8.91
C PHE A 14 -29.29 -18.14 -7.65
N SER A 15 -29.06 -19.44 -7.40
CA SER A 15 -28.07 -19.89 -6.44
C SER A 15 -26.68 -19.68 -7.05
N MET A 16 -25.96 -18.64 -6.63
CA MET A 16 -24.55 -18.50 -6.98
C MET A 16 -23.72 -19.55 -6.21
N PRO A 17 -22.72 -20.19 -6.85
CA PRO A 17 -21.83 -21.11 -6.16
C PRO A 17 -20.95 -20.31 -5.19
N ALA A 18 -21.06 -20.60 -3.89
CA ALA A 18 -20.12 -20.12 -2.90
C ALA A 18 -18.73 -20.68 -3.22
N LEU A 19 -17.80 -19.82 -3.67
CA LEU A 19 -16.39 -20.19 -3.73
C LEU A 19 -15.90 -20.43 -2.29
N ALA A 20 -15.19 -21.54 -2.09
CA ALA A 20 -14.63 -21.88 -0.79
C ALA A 20 -13.65 -20.78 -0.33
N ALA A 21 -13.76 -20.38 0.95
CA ALA A 21 -12.90 -19.37 1.54
C ALA A 21 -11.40 -19.70 1.34
N PRO A 22 -10.56 -18.73 0.93
CA PRO A 22 -9.13 -18.98 0.78
C PRO A 22 -8.48 -19.35 2.12
N GLY A 23 -7.59 -20.33 2.09
CA GLY A 23 -6.80 -20.74 3.25
C GLY A 23 -5.83 -19.63 3.71
N ILE A 24 -5.36 -19.74 4.97
CA ILE A 24 -4.40 -18.80 5.57
C ILE A 24 -3.18 -18.62 4.64
N PRO A 25 -2.80 -17.36 4.29
CA PRO A 25 -1.65 -17.09 3.43
C PRO A 25 -0.35 -17.74 3.91
N ARG A 26 0.33 -18.48 3.03
CA ARG A 26 1.62 -19.12 3.33
C ARG A 26 2.76 -18.19 2.92
N LEU A 27 3.56 -17.72 3.88
CA LEU A 27 4.65 -16.76 3.68
C LEU A 27 6.02 -17.47 3.57
N THR A 28 6.83 -17.07 2.60
CA THR A 28 8.19 -17.61 2.40
C THR A 28 9.22 -16.47 2.36
N ARG A 29 10.29 -16.50 3.17
CA ARG A 29 11.23 -15.36 3.36
C ARG A 29 12.48 -15.42 2.46
N LYS A 30 12.88 -14.30 1.83
CA LYS A 30 14.11 -14.17 1.02
C LYS A 30 15.05 -13.07 1.59
N GLY A 31 16.34 -13.36 1.79
CA GLY A 31 17.32 -12.40 2.32
C GLY A 31 17.99 -11.56 1.22
N GLY A 32 18.20 -10.26 1.45
CA GLY A 32 18.83 -9.33 0.49
C GLY A 32 19.96 -8.47 1.10
N SER A 33 20.90 -8.01 0.26
CA SER A 33 22.14 -7.26 0.62
C SER A 33 21.91 -5.74 0.80
N VAL A 34 22.67 -5.07 1.68
CA VAL A 34 22.42 -3.68 2.15
C VAL A 34 23.55 -2.71 1.78
N ALA A 35 23.19 -1.47 1.43
CA ALA A 35 24.09 -0.33 1.21
C ALA A 35 24.54 0.35 2.53
N LYS A 36 25.77 0.90 2.53
CA LYS A 36 26.55 1.35 3.70
C LYS A 36 26.07 2.72 4.24
N ILE A 37 25.59 2.78 5.50
CA ILE A 37 25.02 4.01 6.11
C ILE A 37 25.89 4.58 7.26
N ASN A 38 26.74 3.79 7.90
CA ASN A 38 27.65 4.29 8.95
C ASN A 38 29.06 4.49 8.38
N SER A 39 29.39 5.72 8.00
CA SER A 39 30.78 6.06 7.66
C SER A 39 31.65 5.96 8.92
N ASN A 40 32.82 5.32 8.78
CA ASN A 40 33.83 5.15 9.83
C ASN A 40 33.47 4.23 11.02
N SER A 41 32.44 3.38 10.94
CA SER A 41 32.16 2.36 11.96
C SER A 41 32.89 1.06 11.66
N TYR A 42 33.61 0.52 12.65
CA TYR A 42 34.37 -0.73 12.50
C TYR A 42 34.30 -1.63 13.73
N ILE A 43 34.44 -2.92 13.49
CA ILE A 43 34.61 -4.00 14.46
C ILE A 43 36.09 -4.38 14.47
N VAL A 44 36.72 -4.35 15.63
CA VAL A 44 38.11 -4.75 15.85
C VAL A 44 38.12 -6.05 16.65
N LYS A 45 38.67 -7.11 16.07
CA LYS A 45 38.96 -8.36 16.78
C LYS A 45 40.42 -8.38 17.20
N LEU A 46 40.68 -8.75 18.44
CA LEU A 46 42.01 -8.91 19.01
C LEU A 46 42.48 -10.37 18.90
N LYS A 47 43.80 -10.56 18.87
CA LYS A 47 44.41 -11.89 18.91
C LYS A 47 44.29 -12.52 20.30
N ASP A 48 44.33 -13.84 20.34
CA ASP A 48 44.35 -14.59 21.60
C ASP A 48 45.58 -14.18 22.43
N GLY A 49 45.35 -13.84 23.70
CA GLY A 49 46.37 -13.36 24.62
C GLY A 49 46.63 -11.85 24.61
N ALA A 50 46.05 -11.08 23.68
CA ALA A 50 46.09 -9.62 23.72
C ALA A 50 45.15 -9.06 24.79
N THR A 51 45.60 -8.06 25.54
CA THR A 51 44.80 -7.43 26.59
C THR A 51 43.97 -6.28 26.03
N LYS A 52 42.65 -6.47 25.92
CA LYS A 52 41.73 -5.43 25.41
C LYS A 52 41.84 -4.11 26.18
N ALA A 53 41.96 -4.16 27.50
CA ALA A 53 42.10 -2.96 28.33
C ALA A 53 43.31 -2.11 27.90
N SER A 54 44.46 -2.75 27.64
CA SER A 54 45.67 -2.08 27.16
C SER A 54 45.48 -1.46 25.78
N GLN A 55 44.77 -2.14 24.88
CA GLN A 55 44.48 -1.62 23.54
C GLN A 55 43.53 -0.42 23.59
N LEU A 56 42.51 -0.45 24.45
CA LEU A 56 41.57 0.65 24.65
C LEU A 56 42.25 1.88 25.28
N GLU A 57 43.12 1.67 26.26
CA GLU A 57 43.90 2.74 26.89
C GLU A 57 44.89 3.38 25.91
N TRP A 58 45.57 2.55 25.10
CA TRP A 58 46.46 3.04 24.04
C TRP A 58 45.71 3.88 23.01
N LEU A 59 44.53 3.42 22.55
CA LEU A 59 43.66 4.18 21.64
C LEU A 59 43.23 5.52 22.24
N ALA A 60 42.76 5.52 23.49
CA ALA A 60 42.34 6.74 24.17
C ALA A 60 43.49 7.75 24.32
N THR A 61 44.69 7.26 24.62
CA THR A 61 45.89 8.09 24.84
C THR A 61 46.40 8.71 23.54
N HIS A 62 46.45 7.95 22.44
CA HIS A 62 47.11 8.39 21.21
C HIS A 62 46.13 8.90 20.14
N TYR A 63 44.86 8.50 20.22
CA TYR A 63 43.84 8.76 19.20
C TYR A 63 42.50 9.18 19.79
N GLY A 64 42.44 9.74 21.00
CA GLY A 64 41.19 10.12 21.67
C GLY A 64 40.30 11.11 20.90
N ASN A 65 40.88 11.93 20.00
CA ASN A 65 40.14 12.83 19.11
C ASN A 65 39.72 12.17 17.78
N SER A 66 40.32 11.03 17.44
CA SER A 66 40.16 10.31 16.17
C SER A 66 39.49 8.94 16.35
N SER A 67 39.11 8.59 17.58
CA SER A 67 38.48 7.33 17.93
C SER A 67 37.37 7.55 18.96
N LYS A 68 36.26 6.85 18.77
CA LYS A 68 35.19 6.74 19.77
C LYS A 68 34.75 5.29 19.85
N VAL A 69 35.14 4.62 20.93
CA VAL A 69 34.68 3.24 21.20
C VAL A 69 33.20 3.29 21.57
N THR A 70 32.38 2.51 20.86
CA THR A 70 30.93 2.44 21.06
C THR A 70 30.51 1.17 21.80
N HIS A 71 31.28 0.09 21.66
CA HIS A 71 31.06 -1.19 22.32
C HIS A 71 32.41 -1.75 22.76
N ALA A 72 32.58 -2.00 24.05
CA ALA A 72 33.84 -2.45 24.67
C ALA A 72 33.67 -3.71 25.52
N GLU A 73 32.46 -4.24 25.61
CA GLU A 73 32.05 -5.31 26.52
C GLU A 73 32.40 -6.73 26.03
N TRP A 74 33.06 -6.87 24.87
CA TRP A 74 33.33 -8.18 24.26
C TRP A 74 34.66 -8.77 24.77
N ASP A 75 34.59 -9.55 25.86
CA ASP A 75 35.68 -10.40 26.41
C ASP A 75 35.20 -11.86 26.46
N SER A 76 34.66 -12.37 25.35
CA SER A 76 34.05 -13.70 25.30
C SER A 76 34.70 -14.59 24.25
N ASP A 77 34.51 -15.91 24.39
CA ASP A 77 34.97 -16.92 23.42
C ASP A 77 34.37 -16.76 22.01
N VAL A 78 33.30 -15.96 21.86
CA VAL A 78 32.64 -15.70 20.58
C VAL A 78 33.36 -14.62 19.79
N LEU A 79 33.72 -13.52 20.45
CA LEU A 79 34.55 -12.45 19.88
C LEU A 79 35.25 -11.69 21.01
N HIS A 80 36.57 -11.68 20.96
CA HIS A 80 37.45 -10.88 21.82
C HIS A 80 37.81 -9.59 21.11
N GLY A 81 37.28 -8.44 21.55
CA GLY A 81 37.43 -7.20 20.79
C GLY A 81 36.54 -6.04 21.21
N PHE A 82 36.36 -5.09 20.30
CA PHE A 82 35.52 -3.90 20.49
C PHE A 82 35.05 -3.32 19.16
N ALA A 83 34.03 -2.46 19.19
CA ALA A 83 33.63 -1.65 18.04
C ALA A 83 33.63 -0.17 18.37
N GLY A 84 33.79 0.64 17.33
CA GLY A 84 33.85 2.08 17.46
C GLY A 84 33.87 2.81 16.13
N LEU A 85 33.83 4.13 16.26
CA LEU A 85 34.04 5.05 15.16
C LEU A 85 35.52 5.39 15.11
N PHE A 86 36.20 5.08 14.00
CA PHE A 86 37.64 5.31 13.84
C PHE A 86 37.91 6.11 12.56
N HIS A 87 38.54 7.27 12.70
CA HIS A 87 39.06 8.04 11.58
C HIS A 87 40.34 7.38 11.03
N ALA A 88 40.79 7.82 9.85
CA ALA A 88 41.81 7.13 9.06
C ALA A 88 43.11 6.83 9.83
N ASP A 89 43.56 7.78 10.64
CA ASP A 89 44.75 7.67 11.49
C ASP A 89 44.62 6.59 12.58
N ALA A 90 43.50 6.58 13.32
CA ALA A 90 43.22 5.54 14.32
C ALA A 90 43.03 4.17 13.67
N LEU A 91 42.39 4.12 12.50
CA LEU A 91 42.12 2.90 11.75
C LEU A 91 43.40 2.26 11.20
N ASP A 92 44.30 3.06 10.62
CA ASP A 92 45.59 2.58 10.10
C ASP A 92 46.48 2.07 11.23
N ALA A 93 46.44 2.73 12.39
CA ALA A 93 47.16 2.30 13.58
C ALA A 93 46.60 0.98 14.14
N LEU A 94 45.27 0.80 14.14
CA LEU A 94 44.64 -0.47 14.52
C LEU A 94 45.00 -1.61 13.56
N ARG A 95 45.00 -1.36 12.25
CA ARG A 95 45.40 -2.34 11.24
C ARG A 95 46.86 -2.74 11.33
N SER A 96 47.70 -1.86 11.86
CA SER A 96 49.14 -2.08 12.02
C SER A 96 49.51 -2.67 13.39
N SER A 97 48.56 -2.79 14.32
CA SER A 97 48.83 -3.29 15.68
C SER A 97 49.16 -4.79 15.68
N SER A 98 50.17 -5.19 16.46
CA SER A 98 50.49 -6.62 16.64
C SER A 98 49.39 -7.38 17.38
N ASP A 99 48.54 -6.68 18.11
CA ASP A 99 47.53 -7.23 19.01
C ASP A 99 46.15 -7.37 18.35
N VAL A 100 45.98 -6.76 17.17
CA VAL A 100 44.75 -6.84 16.36
C VAL A 100 44.84 -8.01 15.39
N ASP A 101 43.81 -8.85 15.38
CA ASP A 101 43.63 -9.96 14.43
C ASP A 101 43.06 -9.42 13.11
N PHE A 102 41.93 -8.72 13.19
CA PHE A 102 41.37 -8.02 12.03
C PHE A 102 40.58 -6.78 12.42
N VAL A 103 40.41 -5.89 11.43
CA VAL A 103 39.45 -4.79 11.47
C VAL A 103 38.45 -4.98 10.32
N SER A 104 37.18 -5.14 10.67
CA SER A 104 36.08 -5.27 9.71
C SER A 104 35.22 -4.01 9.74
N GLU A 105 34.69 -3.61 8.60
CA GLU A 105 33.63 -2.60 8.58
C GLU A 105 32.40 -3.11 9.33
N ASP A 106 31.82 -2.23 10.13
CA ASP A 106 30.58 -2.51 10.86
C ASP A 106 29.40 -2.23 9.93
N ASN A 107 28.66 -3.29 9.61
CA ASN A 107 27.56 -3.25 8.66
C ASN A 107 26.23 -3.25 9.39
N ILE A 108 25.27 -2.45 8.90
CA ILE A 108 23.88 -2.56 9.35
C ILE A 108 23.32 -3.88 8.83
N VAL A 109 23.08 -4.82 9.73
CA VAL A 109 22.33 -6.05 9.44
C VAL A 109 20.85 -5.75 9.58
N ARG A 110 20.11 -5.73 8.47
CA ARG A 110 18.64 -5.63 8.48
C ARG A 110 18.02 -7.03 8.49
N ILE A 111 17.00 -7.24 9.31
CA ILE A 111 16.07 -8.36 9.15
C ILE A 111 15.22 -8.04 7.91
N ASN A 112 15.78 -8.23 6.71
CA ASN A 112 15.01 -8.11 5.47
C ASN A 112 13.95 -9.22 5.48
N ALA A 113 12.69 -8.83 5.63
CA ALA A 113 11.54 -9.73 5.64
C ALA A 113 10.81 -9.61 4.31
N ILE A 114 11.53 -9.71 3.18
CA ILE A 114 10.86 -9.92 1.90
C ILE A 114 10.18 -11.28 2.00
N VAL A 115 8.86 -11.28 1.90
CA VAL A 115 8.03 -12.47 1.95
C VAL A 115 7.25 -12.62 0.66
N THR A 116 7.04 -13.86 0.23
CA THR A 116 6.13 -14.19 -0.87
C THR A 116 4.92 -14.93 -0.33
N GLN A 117 3.73 -14.37 -0.58
CA GLN A 117 2.42 -15.02 -0.45
C GLN A 117 2.12 -15.77 -1.75
N THR A 118 1.72 -17.05 -1.68
CA THR A 118 1.49 -17.90 -2.86
C THR A 118 0.01 -18.09 -3.25
N ASN A 119 -0.89 -17.43 -2.54
CA ASN A 119 -2.34 -17.44 -2.76
C ASN A 119 -2.86 -16.00 -2.91
N ALA A 120 -2.26 -15.24 -3.82
CA ALA A 120 -2.58 -13.85 -4.09
C ALA A 120 -3.50 -13.71 -5.31
N THR A 121 -4.09 -12.52 -5.46
CA THR A 121 -4.83 -12.13 -6.67
C THR A 121 -3.86 -11.78 -7.80
N TRP A 122 -4.36 -11.81 -9.03
CA TRP A 122 -3.59 -11.42 -10.21
C TRP A 122 -3.07 -9.97 -10.10
N GLY A 123 -3.89 -9.07 -9.56
CA GLY A 123 -3.55 -7.65 -9.41
C GLY A 123 -2.33 -7.45 -8.52
N LEU A 124 -2.27 -8.17 -7.40
CA LEU A 124 -1.11 -8.16 -6.51
C LEU A 124 0.16 -8.67 -7.19
N GLN A 125 0.09 -9.77 -7.94
CA GLN A 125 1.28 -10.21 -8.69
C GLN A 125 1.65 -9.20 -9.77
N ARG A 126 0.66 -8.64 -10.48
CA ARG A 126 0.90 -7.74 -11.60
C ARG A 126 1.69 -6.50 -11.18
N ILE A 127 1.38 -5.93 -10.01
CA ILE A 127 2.11 -4.78 -9.48
C ILE A 127 3.50 -5.14 -8.92
N THR A 128 3.84 -6.42 -8.73
CA THR A 128 5.17 -6.85 -8.23
C THR A 128 6.15 -7.31 -9.32
N GLN A 129 5.74 -7.32 -10.58
CA GLN A 129 6.61 -7.72 -11.70
C GLN A 129 6.49 -6.77 -12.89
N SER A 130 7.56 -6.69 -13.69
CA SER A 130 7.57 -5.89 -14.92
C SER A 130 6.99 -6.63 -16.12
N GLY A 131 7.11 -7.97 -16.15
CA GLY A 131 6.59 -8.79 -17.24
C GLY A 131 5.07 -9.00 -17.17
N LYS A 132 4.46 -9.33 -18.31
CA LYS A 132 3.06 -9.75 -18.36
C LYS A 132 2.82 -11.01 -17.50
N LEU A 133 1.61 -11.15 -16.98
CA LEU A 133 1.21 -12.37 -16.30
C LEU A 133 1.12 -13.53 -17.29
N ALA A 134 1.71 -14.68 -16.93
CA ALA A 134 1.66 -15.88 -17.75
C ALA A 134 0.28 -16.55 -17.72
N ALA A 135 -0.38 -16.52 -16.55
CA ALA A 135 -1.78 -16.92 -16.40
C ALA A 135 -2.70 -15.71 -16.63
N GLN A 136 -3.88 -15.98 -17.17
CA GLN A 136 -4.91 -14.98 -17.52
C GLN A 136 -6.25 -15.42 -16.90
N ASP A 137 -6.21 -15.75 -15.61
CA ASP A 137 -7.36 -16.13 -14.79
C ASP A 137 -7.53 -15.04 -13.72
N ASP A 138 -8.48 -14.13 -13.92
CA ASP A 138 -8.72 -12.95 -13.07
C ASP A 138 -9.40 -13.29 -11.73
N GLN A 139 -9.94 -14.49 -11.58
CA GLN A 139 -10.64 -14.92 -10.36
C GLN A 139 -9.79 -15.86 -9.50
N ALA A 140 -8.69 -16.41 -10.04
CA ALA A 140 -7.83 -17.32 -9.31
C ALA A 140 -7.02 -16.65 -8.19
N LEU A 141 -6.89 -17.37 -7.07
CA LEU A 141 -5.97 -17.06 -5.97
C LEU A 141 -4.72 -17.93 -6.04
N THR A 142 -4.13 -18.06 -7.23
CA THR A 142 -2.94 -18.87 -7.50
C THR A 142 -1.69 -18.03 -7.80
N TYR A 143 -1.80 -16.71 -7.70
CA TYR A 143 -0.73 -15.78 -8.00
C TYR A 143 0.18 -15.56 -6.79
N ASN A 144 1.34 -14.96 -7.04
CA ASN A 144 2.34 -14.67 -6.02
C ASN A 144 2.44 -13.18 -5.74
N TYR A 145 2.38 -12.80 -4.46
CA TYR A 145 2.63 -11.42 -4.02
C TYR A 145 3.90 -11.37 -3.18
N THR A 146 4.93 -10.70 -3.69
CA THR A 146 6.20 -10.51 -2.96
C THR A 146 6.28 -9.09 -2.42
N TYR A 147 6.44 -8.95 -1.11
CA TYR A 147 6.44 -7.65 -0.44
C TYR A 147 7.41 -7.62 0.73
N ASN A 148 7.77 -6.42 1.18
CA ASN A 148 8.55 -6.24 2.40
C ASN A 148 7.62 -6.27 3.62
N ASP A 149 7.63 -7.39 4.35
CA ASP A 149 6.77 -7.58 5.53
C ASP A 149 7.03 -6.54 6.63
N SER A 150 8.27 -6.04 6.75
CA SER A 150 8.59 -5.02 7.76
C SER A 150 7.95 -3.65 7.48
N SER A 151 7.64 -3.35 6.21
CA SER A 151 7.08 -2.08 5.74
C SER A 151 5.79 -2.26 4.95
N ALA A 152 4.99 -3.29 5.26
CA ALA A 152 3.75 -3.57 4.53
C ALA A 152 2.60 -2.60 4.90
N GLY A 153 2.88 -1.29 5.00
CA GLY A 153 1.93 -0.27 5.46
C GLY A 153 1.87 -0.10 6.99
N ALA A 154 2.78 -0.73 7.72
CA ALA A 154 2.79 -0.67 9.18
C ALA A 154 2.88 0.78 9.68
N GLY A 155 1.98 1.17 10.59
CA GLY A 155 1.97 2.51 11.16
C GLY A 155 1.25 3.58 10.31
N VAL A 156 0.69 3.21 9.15
CA VAL A 156 -0.05 4.12 8.27
C VAL A 156 -1.56 3.90 8.43
N ASP A 157 -2.31 4.99 8.45
CA ASP A 157 -3.76 4.99 8.53
C ASP A 157 -4.38 5.27 7.15
N ILE A 158 -5.27 4.39 6.69
CA ILE A 158 -6.04 4.57 5.46
C ILE A 158 -7.49 4.89 5.84
N TYR A 159 -7.89 6.14 5.65
CA TYR A 159 -9.26 6.59 5.81
C TYR A 159 -10.02 6.31 4.52
N VAL A 160 -11.06 5.48 4.58
CA VAL A 160 -11.85 5.08 3.42
C VAL A 160 -13.15 5.87 3.46
N ILE A 161 -13.25 6.89 2.60
CA ILE A 161 -14.46 7.73 2.47
C ILE A 161 -15.37 7.09 1.43
N ASP A 162 -16.35 6.32 1.91
CA ASP A 162 -17.16 5.41 1.08
C ASP A 162 -18.52 5.11 1.73
N THR A 163 -19.07 3.93 1.46
CA THR A 163 -20.32 3.35 1.97
C THR A 163 -20.20 2.77 3.38
N GLY A 164 -18.99 2.74 3.95
CA GLY A 164 -18.67 2.15 5.24
C GLY A 164 -17.57 1.09 5.14
N ILE A 165 -17.26 0.42 6.25
CA ILE A 165 -16.46 -0.82 6.24
C ILE A 165 -17.12 -1.82 7.19
N TYR A 166 -17.25 -3.08 6.76
CA TYR A 166 -17.56 -4.17 7.67
C TYR A 166 -16.33 -4.52 8.51
N ILE A 167 -16.12 -3.75 9.57
CA ILE A 167 -14.89 -3.76 10.38
C ILE A 167 -14.57 -5.10 11.05
N ASN A 168 -15.56 -6.00 11.17
CA ASN A 168 -15.41 -7.33 11.75
C ASN A 168 -14.99 -8.40 10.73
N HIS A 169 -14.75 -8.02 9.47
CA HIS A 169 -14.25 -8.94 8.46
C HIS A 169 -12.85 -9.47 8.81
N THR A 170 -12.64 -10.78 8.64
CA THR A 170 -11.40 -11.48 9.01
C THR A 170 -10.17 -10.95 8.27
N GLU A 171 -10.33 -10.49 7.03
CA GLU A 171 -9.27 -9.83 6.24
C GLU A 171 -8.59 -8.65 6.96
N PHE A 172 -9.28 -7.99 7.90
CA PHE A 172 -8.75 -6.84 8.60
C PHE A 172 -8.03 -7.21 9.90
N GLY A 173 -8.31 -8.38 10.49
CA GLY A 173 -7.61 -8.87 11.68
C GLY A 173 -7.58 -7.87 12.85
N GLY A 174 -8.63 -7.05 13.01
CA GLY A 174 -8.72 -5.99 14.02
C GLY A 174 -8.07 -4.65 13.64
N ARG A 175 -7.53 -4.51 12.43
CA ARG A 175 -6.93 -3.25 11.93
C ARG A 175 -7.95 -2.26 11.38
N ALA A 176 -9.19 -2.69 11.16
CA ALA A 176 -10.29 -1.83 10.76
C ALA A 176 -11.06 -1.32 11.98
N ARG A 177 -11.38 -0.02 11.99
CA ARG A 177 -12.23 0.59 13.02
C ARG A 177 -13.20 1.59 12.40
N TRP A 178 -14.33 1.79 13.08
CA TRP A 178 -15.26 2.84 12.69
C TRP A 178 -14.69 4.23 12.99
N GLY A 179 -14.94 5.18 12.10
CA GLY A 179 -14.53 6.57 12.22
C GLY A 179 -15.73 7.49 12.41
N ALA A 180 -16.37 7.87 11.30
CA ALA A 180 -17.48 8.81 11.30
C ALA A 180 -18.46 8.53 10.16
N THR A 181 -19.68 9.02 10.32
CA THR A 181 -20.78 8.90 9.35
C THR A 181 -21.41 10.25 9.07
N PHE A 182 -21.66 10.53 7.79
CA PHE A 182 -22.29 11.74 7.26
C PHE A 182 -23.50 11.36 6.41
N GLY A 183 -24.44 12.26 6.18
CA GLY A 183 -25.67 11.97 5.42
C GLY A 183 -26.80 11.28 6.20
N GLY A 184 -26.65 11.10 7.51
CA GLY A 184 -27.69 10.53 8.39
C GLY A 184 -27.84 9.01 8.30
N TYR A 185 -26.81 8.32 7.83
CA TYR A 185 -26.77 6.86 7.73
C TYR A 185 -26.39 6.19 9.08
N PRO A 186 -26.70 4.90 9.26
CA PRO A 186 -26.17 4.11 10.37
C PRO A 186 -24.66 3.86 10.26
N ASP A 187 -24.04 3.53 11.40
CA ASP A 187 -22.62 3.19 11.51
C ASP A 187 -22.33 1.74 11.02
N GLU A 188 -22.61 1.46 9.75
CA GLU A 188 -22.38 0.15 9.12
C GLU A 188 -22.04 0.28 7.63
N ASP A 189 -21.50 -0.78 7.03
CA ASP A 189 -21.45 -0.93 5.57
C ASP A 189 -22.60 -1.82 5.10
N SER A 190 -23.53 -1.22 4.36
CA SER A 190 -24.71 -1.86 3.82
C SER A 190 -24.66 -2.02 2.29
N SER A 191 -23.58 -1.55 1.65
CA SER A 191 -23.35 -1.68 0.21
C SER A 191 -22.29 -2.73 -0.13
N GLY A 192 -21.28 -2.83 0.73
CA GLY A 192 -20.11 -3.70 0.57
C GLY A 192 -18.99 -3.11 -0.27
N HIS A 193 -19.23 -1.96 -0.91
CA HIS A 193 -18.23 -1.31 -1.74
C HIS A 193 -17.02 -0.85 -0.91
N GLY A 194 -17.25 -0.19 0.23
CA GLY A 194 -16.17 0.30 1.07
C GLY A 194 -15.39 -0.83 1.75
N THR A 195 -16.06 -1.95 2.10
CA THR A 195 -15.40 -3.20 2.52
C THR A 195 -14.49 -3.77 1.43
N HIS A 196 -14.96 -3.81 0.17
CA HIS A 196 -14.20 -4.31 -0.97
C HIS A 196 -12.94 -3.47 -1.25
N VAL A 197 -13.09 -2.14 -1.31
CA VAL A 197 -11.98 -1.20 -1.46
C VAL A 197 -10.98 -1.35 -0.30
N SER A 198 -11.46 -1.47 0.93
CA SER A 198 -10.62 -1.69 2.12
C SER A 198 -9.84 -2.99 2.05
N GLY A 199 -10.47 -4.07 1.57
CA GLY A 199 -9.83 -5.37 1.35
C GLY A 199 -8.71 -5.30 0.31
N THR A 200 -8.91 -4.58 -0.78
CA THR A 200 -7.91 -4.42 -1.85
C THR A 200 -6.76 -3.53 -1.42
N ALA A 201 -7.02 -2.54 -0.56
CA ALA A 201 -5.98 -1.67 -0.03
C ALA A 201 -5.12 -2.37 1.03
N ALA A 202 -5.75 -3.04 2.01
CA ALA A 202 -5.06 -3.50 3.21
C ALA A 202 -5.54 -4.85 3.78
N GLY A 203 -6.32 -5.65 3.06
CA GLY A 203 -6.69 -7.02 3.46
C GLY A 203 -5.49 -7.97 3.57
N MET A 204 -5.58 -8.97 4.46
CA MET A 204 -4.54 -9.99 4.64
C MET A 204 -4.30 -10.83 3.38
N THR A 205 -5.36 -11.22 2.67
CA THR A 205 -5.30 -12.01 1.44
C THR A 205 -5.26 -11.11 0.22
N TYR A 206 -6.17 -10.13 0.14
CA TYR A 206 -6.40 -9.32 -1.07
C TYR A 206 -5.59 -8.01 -1.12
N GLY A 207 -5.12 -7.53 0.04
CA GLY A 207 -4.57 -6.17 0.15
C GLY A 207 -3.14 -6.00 -0.32
N VAL A 208 -2.79 -4.79 -0.75
CA VAL A 208 -1.38 -4.41 -0.99
C VAL A 208 -0.67 -4.13 0.34
N ALA A 209 -1.23 -3.27 1.20
CA ALA A 209 -0.66 -2.88 2.48
C ALA A 209 -1.14 -3.78 3.63
N LYS A 210 -0.57 -4.98 3.74
CA LYS A 210 -1.00 -6.04 4.68
C LYS A 210 -1.02 -5.64 6.17
N LYS A 211 -0.36 -4.54 6.56
CA LYS A 211 -0.22 -4.06 7.95
C LYS A 211 -0.72 -2.63 8.17
N ALA A 212 -1.36 -2.00 7.17
CA ALA A 212 -1.99 -0.69 7.34
C ALA A 212 -3.26 -0.80 8.19
N ASN A 213 -3.62 0.31 8.86
CA ASN A 213 -4.89 0.45 9.56
C ASN A 213 -5.96 0.99 8.61
N LEU A 214 -7.21 0.60 8.83
CA LEU A 214 -8.36 1.05 8.04
C LEU A 214 -9.32 1.81 8.96
N ILE A 215 -9.78 2.98 8.51
CA ILE A 215 -10.73 3.82 9.23
C ILE A 215 -11.93 4.08 8.32
N ALA A 216 -13.10 3.60 8.74
CA ALA A 216 -14.34 3.79 7.98
C ALA A 216 -14.83 5.24 8.12
N VAL A 217 -15.03 5.90 6.98
CA VAL A 217 -15.69 7.20 6.90
C VAL A 217 -16.86 7.07 5.95
N ARG A 218 -18.06 6.91 6.49
CA ARG A 218 -19.25 6.73 5.66
C ARG A 218 -19.77 8.09 5.19
N ALA A 219 -19.77 8.32 3.89
CA ALA A 219 -20.37 9.49 3.25
C ALA A 219 -21.38 9.13 2.15
N PHE A 220 -21.49 7.84 1.82
CA PHE A 220 -22.35 7.35 0.74
C PHE A 220 -23.53 6.52 1.27
N SER A 221 -24.64 6.61 0.56
CA SER A 221 -25.80 5.73 0.73
C SER A 221 -25.50 4.31 0.24
N ASP A 222 -26.38 3.37 0.58
CA ASP A 222 -26.29 1.95 0.19
C ASP A 222 -26.21 1.74 -1.33
N LEU A 223 -26.79 2.68 -2.09
CA LEU A 223 -26.82 2.71 -3.54
C LEU A 223 -25.63 3.48 -4.16
N GLY A 224 -24.72 3.98 -3.33
CA GLY A 224 -23.51 4.68 -3.81
C GLY A 224 -23.70 6.13 -4.20
N PHE A 225 -24.80 6.77 -3.78
CA PHE A 225 -24.99 8.21 -3.91
C PHE A 225 -24.56 8.94 -2.64
N ALA A 226 -24.01 10.13 -2.80
CA ALA A 226 -23.69 11.05 -1.71
C ALA A 226 -23.92 12.50 -2.15
N ASN A 227 -24.24 13.38 -1.20
CA ASN A 227 -24.13 14.81 -1.47
C ASN A 227 -22.67 15.23 -1.36
N ALA A 228 -22.23 16.17 -2.20
CA ALA A 228 -20.90 16.76 -2.10
C ALA A 228 -20.61 17.30 -0.69
N SER A 229 -21.63 17.83 0.01
CA SER A 229 -21.49 18.30 1.40
C SER A 229 -21.16 17.19 2.40
N ASP A 230 -21.69 15.98 2.22
CA ASP A 230 -21.42 14.84 3.09
C ASP A 230 -19.99 14.34 2.89
N ILE A 231 -19.55 14.29 1.62
CA ILE A 231 -18.17 13.98 1.25
C ILE A 231 -17.19 15.01 1.83
N ILE A 232 -17.46 16.31 1.64
CA ILE A 232 -16.62 17.40 2.18
C ILE A 232 -16.56 17.35 3.71
N SER A 233 -17.67 17.00 4.37
CA SER A 233 -17.71 16.82 5.83
C SER A 233 -16.82 15.65 6.26
N GLY A 234 -16.85 14.53 5.52
CA GLY A 234 -15.92 13.42 5.69
C GLY A 234 -14.46 13.84 5.54
N ILE A 235 -14.12 14.55 4.48
CA ILE A 235 -12.75 15.04 4.23
C ILE A 235 -12.27 15.97 5.35
N ASN A 236 -13.11 16.91 5.77
CA ASN A 236 -12.80 17.82 6.87
C ASN A 236 -12.56 17.06 8.19
N TRP A 237 -13.39 16.05 8.47
CA TRP A 237 -13.21 15.21 9.66
C TRP A 237 -11.90 14.43 9.59
N VAL A 238 -11.58 13.83 8.44
CA VAL A 238 -10.29 13.14 8.23
C VAL A 238 -9.13 14.09 8.51
N SER A 239 -9.13 15.29 7.92
CA SER A 239 -8.09 16.31 8.14
C SER A 239 -7.87 16.61 9.63
N GLN A 240 -8.96 16.75 10.40
CA GLN A 240 -8.89 16.94 11.85
C GLN A 240 -8.31 15.72 12.59
N GLN A 241 -8.68 14.49 12.20
CA GLN A 241 -8.13 13.28 12.81
C GLN A 241 -6.64 13.08 12.50
N VAL A 242 -6.21 13.41 11.28
CA VAL A 242 -4.80 13.35 10.89
C VAL A 242 -3.99 14.35 11.72
N ALA A 243 -4.48 15.59 11.84
CA ALA A 243 -3.83 16.62 12.66
C ALA A 243 -3.77 16.22 14.15
N ALA A 244 -4.83 15.61 14.68
CA ALA A 244 -4.89 15.18 16.08
C ALA A 244 -3.99 13.96 16.38
N SER A 245 -3.91 13.01 15.45
CA SER A 245 -3.13 11.78 15.64
C SER A 245 -1.63 11.95 15.34
N GLY A 246 -1.28 12.86 14.44
CA GLY A 246 0.08 13.02 13.92
C GLY A 246 0.59 11.81 13.11
N ARG A 247 -0.29 10.86 12.79
CA ARG A 247 0.07 9.63 12.08
C ARG A 247 0.10 9.88 10.57
N PRO A 248 1.07 9.30 9.82
CA PRO A 248 1.01 9.29 8.37
C PRO A 248 -0.30 8.66 7.89
N SER A 249 -1.01 9.35 7.01
CA SER A 249 -2.39 9.01 6.68
C SER A 249 -2.68 9.20 5.19
N ILE A 250 -3.59 8.39 4.66
CA ILE A 250 -4.07 8.43 3.28
C ILE A 250 -5.59 8.52 3.32
N ALA A 251 -6.17 9.42 2.54
CA ALA A 251 -7.60 9.40 2.24
C ALA A 251 -7.80 8.59 0.95
N SER A 252 -8.44 7.43 1.06
CA SER A 252 -8.87 6.64 -0.09
C SER A 252 -10.30 7.02 -0.44
N MET A 253 -10.48 7.51 -1.67
CA MET A 253 -11.75 7.97 -2.20
C MET A 253 -11.96 7.28 -3.55
N SER A 254 -12.92 6.36 -3.57
CA SER A 254 -13.22 5.54 -4.75
C SER A 254 -14.55 5.96 -5.38
N PHE A 255 -14.72 7.27 -5.58
CA PHE A 255 -15.85 7.87 -6.29
C PHE A 255 -15.39 8.96 -7.27
N GLU A 256 -16.30 9.35 -8.17
CA GLU A 256 -16.17 10.55 -8.99
C GLU A 256 -17.46 11.38 -8.90
N SER A 257 -17.40 12.61 -9.39
CA SER A 257 -18.58 13.45 -9.58
C SER A 257 -18.43 14.34 -10.81
N ASP A 258 -19.55 14.87 -11.28
CA ASP A 258 -19.58 16.07 -12.12
C ASP A 258 -18.69 17.18 -11.52
N PRO A 259 -18.16 18.11 -12.34
CA PRO A 259 -17.33 19.20 -11.85
C PRO A 259 -17.90 19.97 -10.67
N CYS A 260 -17.21 19.89 -9.53
CA CYS A 260 -17.57 20.56 -8.29
C CYS A 260 -16.38 21.30 -7.67
N ASN A 261 -16.37 22.63 -7.75
CA ASN A 261 -15.28 23.45 -7.18
C ASN A 261 -15.09 23.26 -5.67
N ALA A 262 -16.18 22.98 -4.95
CA ALA A 262 -16.13 22.74 -3.51
C ALA A 262 -15.41 21.43 -3.17
N LEU A 263 -15.62 20.38 -3.97
CA LEU A 263 -14.91 19.11 -3.84
C LEU A 263 -13.44 19.26 -4.24
N ASP A 264 -13.15 19.95 -5.35
CA ASP A 264 -11.76 20.21 -5.75
C ASP A 264 -10.97 20.94 -4.66
N THR A 265 -11.59 21.91 -3.99
CA THR A 265 -10.96 22.67 -2.91
C THR A 265 -10.72 21.80 -1.68
N ALA A 266 -11.60 20.84 -1.41
CA ALA A 266 -11.51 19.99 -0.23
C ALA A 266 -10.43 18.90 -0.36
N VAL A 267 -10.04 18.54 -1.59
CA VAL A 267 -9.24 17.35 -1.83
C VAL A 267 -7.74 17.65 -1.98
N ALA A 268 -6.93 16.83 -1.29
CA ALA A 268 -5.56 16.49 -1.69
C ALA A 268 -5.47 14.94 -1.77
N ALA A 269 -5.02 14.41 -2.92
CA ALA A 269 -4.90 12.98 -3.31
C ALA A 269 -6.20 12.17 -3.57
N VAL A 270 -6.66 12.04 -4.85
CA VAL A 270 -7.75 11.13 -5.31
C VAL A 270 -7.73 10.68 -6.80
N ALA A 271 -7.87 9.39 -7.05
CA ALA A 271 -8.24 8.65 -8.28
C ALA A 271 -8.74 9.34 -9.59
N ALA A 272 -8.49 8.68 -10.74
CA ALA A 272 -9.07 8.99 -12.06
C ALA A 272 -10.40 8.27 -12.23
N GLY A 273 -11.49 9.01 -12.39
CA GLY A 273 -12.86 8.47 -12.48
C GLY A 273 -13.13 7.37 -13.54
N ASN A 274 -14.40 6.94 -13.68
CA ASN A 274 -14.83 5.77 -14.47
C ASN A 274 -16.06 6.01 -15.36
N GLU A 275 -15.95 6.90 -16.33
CA GLU A 275 -16.97 7.12 -17.35
C GLU A 275 -16.48 6.75 -18.76
N GLY A 276 -15.27 6.19 -18.89
CA GLY A 276 -14.61 6.05 -20.19
C GLY A 276 -14.38 7.40 -20.86
N SER A 277 -14.15 8.45 -20.06
CA SER A 277 -14.06 9.85 -20.50
C SER A 277 -12.70 10.48 -20.15
N ASP A 278 -12.47 11.72 -20.60
CA ASP A 278 -11.27 12.47 -20.22
C ASP A 278 -11.37 12.89 -18.74
N ALA A 279 -10.46 12.39 -17.91
CA ALA A 279 -10.44 12.65 -16.47
C ALA A 279 -10.30 14.14 -16.12
N GLY A 280 -9.85 14.99 -17.05
CA GLY A 280 -9.81 16.44 -16.88
C GLY A 280 -11.20 17.07 -16.73
N ASN A 281 -12.26 16.33 -17.04
CA ASN A 281 -13.65 16.81 -17.00
C ASN A 281 -14.43 16.34 -15.76
N VAL A 282 -13.81 15.63 -14.81
CA VAL A 282 -14.51 15.13 -13.60
C VAL A 282 -13.81 15.59 -12.32
N SER A 283 -14.56 15.69 -11.21
CA SER A 283 -14.02 15.96 -9.87
C SER A 283 -13.89 14.65 -9.08
N PRO A 284 -12.88 14.53 -8.20
CA PRO A 284 -11.74 15.42 -8.00
C PRO A 284 -10.54 15.15 -8.94
N ALA A 285 -10.67 14.22 -9.89
CA ALA A 285 -9.56 13.77 -10.76
C ALA A 285 -8.83 14.88 -11.52
N ARG A 286 -9.51 16.00 -11.84
CA ARG A 286 -8.90 17.15 -12.53
C ARG A 286 -7.92 17.97 -11.69
N VAL A 287 -7.84 17.73 -10.38
CA VAL A 287 -7.00 18.52 -9.48
C VAL A 287 -5.53 18.09 -9.63
N PRO A 288 -4.55 18.99 -9.81
CA PRO A 288 -3.15 18.58 -10.02
C PRO A 288 -2.43 18.01 -8.77
N SER A 289 -2.89 18.32 -7.56
CA SER A 289 -2.31 17.83 -6.29
C SER A 289 -2.79 16.41 -5.93
N VAL A 290 -3.45 15.76 -6.87
CA VAL A 290 -4.23 14.56 -6.68
C VAL A 290 -3.65 13.44 -7.54
N VAL A 291 -3.46 12.25 -6.96
CA VAL A 291 -2.97 11.08 -7.71
C VAL A 291 -4.14 10.40 -8.43
N THR A 292 -4.18 10.61 -9.74
CA THR A 292 -5.26 10.24 -10.64
C THR A 292 -4.91 8.90 -11.31
N VAL A 293 -5.63 7.84 -10.92
CA VAL A 293 -5.33 6.44 -11.26
C VAL A 293 -6.35 5.85 -12.22
N GLY A 294 -5.95 5.44 -13.42
CA GLY A 294 -6.78 4.67 -14.35
C GLY A 294 -6.81 3.16 -14.05
N ALA A 295 -7.74 2.43 -14.66
CA ALA A 295 -7.93 1.00 -14.47
C ALA A 295 -7.50 0.17 -15.69
N THR A 296 -6.90 -0.99 -15.43
CA THR A 296 -6.54 -1.98 -16.46
C THR A 296 -7.09 -3.35 -16.12
N ASP A 297 -7.30 -4.15 -17.15
CA ASP A 297 -7.60 -5.58 -17.04
C ASP A 297 -6.34 -6.44 -16.89
N ILE A 298 -6.53 -7.75 -16.74
CA ILE A 298 -5.44 -8.74 -16.59
C ILE A 298 -4.52 -8.87 -17.82
N THR A 299 -4.96 -8.38 -18.98
CA THR A 299 -4.23 -8.44 -20.26
C THR A 299 -3.27 -7.26 -20.47
N ASP A 300 -3.24 -6.33 -19.52
CA ASP A 300 -2.62 -4.99 -19.61
C ASP A 300 -3.34 -4.07 -20.61
N THR A 301 -4.65 -4.24 -20.80
CA THR A 301 -5.46 -3.34 -21.62
C THR A 301 -6.20 -2.35 -20.73
N LEU A 302 -6.37 -1.11 -21.23
CA LEU A 302 -7.25 -0.11 -20.62
C LEU A 302 -8.63 -0.73 -20.37
N ALA A 303 -9.07 -0.75 -19.11
CA ALA A 303 -10.40 -1.23 -18.78
C ALA A 303 -11.43 -0.34 -19.46
N TRP A 304 -12.48 -0.93 -20.02
CA TRP A 304 -13.42 -0.22 -20.90
C TRP A 304 -14.13 0.98 -20.24
N PHE A 305 -14.26 0.96 -18.91
CA PHE A 305 -14.86 2.02 -18.11
C PHE A 305 -13.85 3.06 -17.60
N SER A 306 -12.55 2.81 -17.72
CA SER A 306 -11.52 3.69 -17.15
C SER A 306 -11.50 5.04 -17.86
N ASN A 307 -11.42 6.12 -17.11
CA ASN A 307 -11.04 7.41 -17.69
C ASN A 307 -9.60 7.39 -18.17
N TYR A 308 -9.29 8.33 -19.07
CA TYR A 308 -8.00 8.51 -19.71
C TYR A 308 -7.67 10.01 -19.84
N GLY A 309 -6.56 10.34 -20.52
CA GLY A 309 -6.17 11.72 -20.77
C GLY A 309 -4.95 12.16 -19.98
N SER A 310 -4.57 13.43 -20.16
CA SER A 310 -3.29 13.97 -19.69
C SER A 310 -3.22 14.19 -18.19
N VAL A 311 -4.36 14.14 -17.49
CA VAL A 311 -4.41 14.28 -16.02
C VAL A 311 -4.26 12.93 -15.31
N VAL A 312 -4.23 11.80 -16.03
CA VAL A 312 -3.96 10.48 -15.44
C VAL A 312 -2.48 10.35 -15.13
N ASP A 313 -2.15 10.07 -13.86
CA ASP A 313 -0.77 9.93 -13.38
C ASP A 313 -0.20 8.54 -13.66
N LEU A 314 -1.03 7.50 -13.52
CA LEU A 314 -0.68 6.09 -13.73
C LEU A 314 -1.93 5.20 -13.77
N PHE A 315 -1.75 3.93 -14.09
CA PHE A 315 -2.79 2.90 -14.09
C PHE A 315 -2.51 1.83 -13.03
N ALA A 316 -3.55 1.12 -12.59
CA ALA A 316 -3.43 -0.06 -11.75
C ALA A 316 -4.51 -1.11 -12.10
N PRO A 317 -4.32 -2.37 -11.70
CA PRO A 317 -5.35 -3.40 -11.78
C PRO A 317 -6.70 -2.92 -11.23
N GLY A 318 -7.75 -2.97 -12.04
CA GLY A 318 -9.07 -2.47 -11.65
C GLY A 318 -10.27 -3.17 -12.28
N ASP A 319 -10.08 -4.09 -13.22
CA ASP A 319 -11.15 -4.92 -13.79
C ASP A 319 -11.13 -6.33 -13.19
N ASP A 320 -12.28 -6.91 -12.85
CA ASP A 320 -12.41 -8.24 -12.24
C ASP A 320 -11.48 -8.43 -11.01
N ILE A 321 -11.67 -7.56 -10.01
CA ILE A 321 -10.91 -7.59 -8.76
C ILE A 321 -11.69 -8.31 -7.66
N ILE A 322 -11.19 -9.46 -7.22
CA ILE A 322 -11.68 -10.17 -6.03
C ILE A 322 -11.17 -9.52 -4.73
N SER A 323 -12.07 -9.28 -3.78
CA SER A 323 -11.72 -8.73 -2.46
C SER A 323 -12.77 -9.09 -1.38
N ALA A 324 -12.53 -8.66 -0.14
CA ALA A 324 -13.45 -8.79 0.98
C ALA A 324 -14.83 -8.19 0.67
N TYR A 325 -15.90 -8.77 1.20
CA TYR A 325 -17.25 -8.27 1.01
C TYR A 325 -18.09 -8.38 2.28
N ILE A 326 -19.32 -7.87 2.21
CA ILE A 326 -20.29 -7.93 3.31
C ILE A 326 -21.08 -9.25 3.28
N GLY A 327 -21.86 -9.51 4.33
CA GLY A 327 -22.72 -10.69 4.46
C GLY A 327 -22.21 -11.68 5.50
N ASP A 328 -20.91 -11.96 5.51
CA ASP A 328 -20.26 -12.77 6.55
C ASP A 328 -18.77 -12.37 6.76
N PRO A 329 -18.13 -12.74 7.89
CA PRO A 329 -16.75 -12.35 8.20
C PRO A 329 -15.66 -12.84 7.23
N THR A 330 -15.99 -13.72 6.29
CA THR A 330 -15.10 -14.31 5.29
C THR A 330 -15.59 -14.11 3.85
N ALA A 331 -16.66 -13.33 3.67
CA ALA A 331 -17.27 -13.11 2.37
C ALA A 331 -16.29 -12.43 1.40
N SER A 332 -16.37 -12.82 0.13
CA SER A 332 -15.59 -12.19 -0.93
C SER A 332 -16.45 -12.01 -2.17
N GLU A 333 -16.19 -10.96 -2.93
CA GLU A 333 -16.90 -10.65 -4.16
C GLU A 333 -15.91 -10.19 -5.22
N VAL A 334 -16.19 -10.54 -6.48
CA VAL A 334 -15.47 -9.98 -7.62
C VAL A 334 -16.21 -8.74 -8.08
N MET A 335 -15.52 -7.61 -8.08
CA MET A 335 -16.09 -6.35 -8.54
C MET A 335 -15.24 -5.78 -9.67
N SER A 336 -15.96 -5.38 -10.69
CA SER A 336 -15.49 -4.65 -11.87
C SER A 336 -16.26 -3.35 -11.95
N GLY A 337 -15.85 -2.44 -12.84
CA GLY A 337 -16.57 -1.19 -13.09
C GLY A 337 -17.94 -1.36 -13.77
N THR A 338 -18.71 -2.44 -13.54
CA THR A 338 -19.92 -2.74 -14.33
C THR A 338 -21.19 -2.98 -13.48
N SER A 339 -22.21 -2.12 -13.64
CA SER A 339 -23.65 -2.44 -13.86
C SER A 339 -24.72 -1.71 -12.99
N MET A 340 -25.54 -0.87 -13.65
CA MET A 340 -26.90 -0.30 -13.40
C MET A 340 -27.43 0.02 -11.98
N VAL A 341 -27.15 -0.77 -10.94
CA VAL A 341 -27.43 -0.42 -9.52
C VAL A 341 -26.11 -0.15 -8.77
N GLN A 342 -25.01 -0.69 -9.28
CA GLN A 342 -23.61 -0.40 -8.96
C GLN A 342 -23.03 0.76 -9.81
N LEU A 343 -23.89 1.50 -10.54
CA LEU A 343 -23.51 2.51 -11.54
C LEU A 343 -22.83 3.78 -10.98
N PHE A 344 -22.52 3.86 -9.68
CA PHE A 344 -22.00 5.09 -9.05
C PHE A 344 -20.78 4.87 -8.14
N LEU A 345 -20.24 3.64 -8.03
CA LEU A 345 -19.08 3.31 -7.18
C LEU A 345 -18.06 2.44 -7.93
N HIS A 346 -17.38 3.02 -8.92
CA HIS A 346 -16.64 2.25 -9.94
C HIS A 346 -15.10 2.23 -9.79
N LEU A 347 -14.51 2.87 -8.78
CA LEU A 347 -13.05 3.02 -8.69
C LEU A 347 -12.37 1.85 -7.97
N LYS A 348 -11.91 0.85 -8.73
CA LYS A 348 -11.23 -0.34 -8.17
C LYS A 348 -9.70 -0.35 -8.31
N SER A 349 -9.13 0.56 -9.08
CA SER A 349 -7.68 0.79 -9.19
C SER A 349 -7.11 1.58 -8.00
N THR A 350 -7.88 2.51 -7.43
CA THR A 350 -7.54 3.36 -6.28
C THR A 350 -7.07 2.61 -5.04
N PRO A 351 -7.71 1.51 -4.59
CA PRO A 351 -7.24 0.80 -3.41
C PRO A 351 -5.86 0.16 -3.59
N HIS A 352 -5.50 -0.32 -4.79
CA HIS A 352 -4.13 -0.81 -5.05
C HIS A 352 -3.10 0.31 -4.83
N ILE A 353 -3.39 1.52 -5.31
CA ILE A 353 -2.51 2.67 -5.11
C ILE A 353 -2.52 3.16 -3.66
N SER A 354 -3.66 3.15 -2.98
CA SER A 354 -3.75 3.50 -1.56
C SER A 354 -2.86 2.59 -0.71
N GLY A 355 -2.88 1.28 -0.99
CA GLY A 355 -1.98 0.34 -0.33
C GLY A 355 -0.52 0.54 -0.75
N LEU A 356 -0.23 0.80 -2.03
CA LEU A 356 1.13 1.09 -2.48
C LEU A 356 1.72 2.34 -1.80
N VAL A 357 0.94 3.42 -1.71
CA VAL A 357 1.33 4.63 -0.98
C VAL A 357 1.57 4.32 0.50
N ALA A 358 0.72 3.51 1.14
CA ALA A 358 0.95 3.11 2.54
C ALA A 358 2.26 2.33 2.71
N THR A 359 2.60 1.42 1.78
CA THR A 359 3.88 0.70 1.81
C THR A 359 5.07 1.66 1.67
N ILE A 360 5.00 2.61 0.72
CA ILE A 360 6.02 3.66 0.53
C ILE A 360 6.20 4.49 1.80
N ILE A 361 5.11 5.01 2.37
CA ILE A 361 5.14 5.85 3.59
C ILE A 361 5.76 5.07 4.76
N SER A 362 5.34 3.81 4.97
CA SER A 362 5.88 3.02 6.09
C SER A 362 7.34 2.62 5.91
N ARG A 363 7.84 2.52 4.66
CA ARG A 363 9.23 2.20 4.37
C ARG A 363 10.14 3.42 4.45
N ASP A 364 9.72 4.51 3.80
CA ASP A 364 10.57 5.66 3.50
C ASP A 364 10.32 6.86 4.40
N GLY A 365 9.23 6.82 5.18
CA GLY A 365 8.72 7.98 5.90
C GLY A 365 7.64 8.72 5.11
N ASN A 366 6.90 9.55 5.82
CA ASN A 366 5.86 10.40 5.22
C ASN A 366 6.51 11.53 4.39
N ASP A 367 5.90 11.86 3.27
CA ASP A 367 6.38 12.92 2.37
C ASP A 367 5.18 13.69 1.81
N THR A 368 5.45 14.75 1.07
CA THR A 368 4.44 15.53 0.35
C THR A 368 3.73 14.68 -0.71
N PRO A 369 2.44 14.94 -1.00
CA PRO A 369 1.72 14.24 -2.07
C PRO A 369 2.44 14.27 -3.42
N ALA A 370 3.09 15.39 -3.77
CA ALA A 370 3.85 15.54 -5.00
C ALA A 370 5.08 14.61 -5.05
N ALA A 371 5.82 14.47 -3.95
CA ALA A 371 6.96 13.57 -3.86
C ALA A 371 6.52 12.09 -3.91
N ILE A 372 5.40 11.75 -3.25
CA ILE A 372 4.81 10.42 -3.33
C ILE A 372 4.35 10.10 -4.76
N SER A 373 3.67 11.04 -5.44
CA SER A 373 3.25 10.87 -6.83
C SER A 373 4.45 10.63 -7.77
N ALA A 374 5.49 11.47 -7.65
CA ALA A 374 6.71 11.32 -8.43
C ALA A 374 7.38 9.95 -8.18
N LYS A 375 7.33 9.45 -6.94
CA LYS A 375 7.88 8.14 -6.59
C LYS A 375 7.06 6.99 -7.18
N LEU A 376 5.73 7.08 -7.18
CA LEU A 376 4.86 6.12 -7.86
C LEU A 376 5.18 6.05 -9.35
N GLN A 377 5.30 7.21 -10.00
CA GLN A 377 5.66 7.30 -11.42
C GLN A 377 7.07 6.78 -11.68
N GLN A 378 8.03 7.00 -10.78
CA GLN A 378 9.39 6.46 -10.91
C GLN A 378 9.41 4.93 -10.85
N LEU A 379 8.59 4.34 -9.98
CA LEU A 379 8.51 2.88 -9.81
C LEU A 379 7.73 2.20 -10.94
N ALA A 380 6.78 2.91 -11.56
CA ALA A 380 5.87 2.36 -12.54
C ALA A 380 6.56 1.61 -13.71
N THR A 381 5.94 0.53 -14.15
CA THR A 381 6.33 -0.20 -15.36
C THR A 381 5.86 0.58 -16.58
N LYS A 382 6.81 1.02 -17.41
CA LYS A 382 6.57 1.93 -18.53
C LYS A 382 6.25 1.19 -19.83
N GLY A 383 5.30 1.71 -20.61
CA GLY A 383 5.08 1.31 -22.00
C GLY A 383 4.52 -0.10 -22.20
N VAL A 384 3.87 -0.66 -21.17
CA VAL A 384 3.35 -2.04 -21.19
C VAL A 384 1.86 -2.13 -21.50
N LEU A 385 1.13 -1.02 -21.39
CA LEU A 385 -0.32 -0.97 -21.54
C LEU A 385 -0.73 -0.81 -23.00
N SER A 386 -1.85 -1.44 -23.35
CA SER A 386 -2.54 -1.31 -24.64
C SER A 386 -3.91 -0.64 -24.50
N GLY A 387 -4.45 -0.13 -25.62
CA GLY A 387 -5.79 0.49 -25.64
C GLY A 387 -5.84 1.94 -25.14
N LEU A 388 -4.70 2.55 -24.82
CA LEU A 388 -4.62 3.92 -24.33
C LEU A 388 -4.82 4.96 -25.45
N PRO A 389 -5.73 5.94 -25.28
CA PRO A 389 -5.84 7.09 -26.17
C PRO A 389 -4.58 7.96 -26.16
N SER A 390 -4.33 8.64 -27.28
CA SER A 390 -3.20 9.58 -27.41
C SER A 390 -3.25 10.66 -26.32
N GLY A 391 -2.09 11.01 -25.76
CA GLY A 391 -1.97 11.99 -24.68
C GLY A 391 -2.18 11.42 -23.26
N THR A 392 -2.44 10.12 -23.14
CA THR A 392 -2.53 9.41 -21.87
C THR A 392 -1.18 8.79 -21.51
N VAL A 393 -0.79 8.86 -20.24
CA VAL A 393 0.44 8.22 -19.74
C VAL A 393 0.38 6.70 -19.92
N ASN A 394 1.50 6.03 -20.17
CA ASN A 394 1.58 4.55 -20.25
C ASN A 394 2.45 4.02 -19.10
N ASP A 395 1.92 4.19 -17.89
CA ASP A 395 2.58 3.87 -16.64
C ASP A 395 1.69 2.92 -15.84
N LEU A 396 2.14 1.68 -15.61
CA LEU A 396 1.44 0.75 -14.74
C LEU A 396 2.11 0.71 -13.37
N ALA A 397 1.31 0.87 -12.31
CA ALA A 397 1.74 0.86 -10.94
C ALA A 397 2.61 -0.35 -10.59
N ARG A 398 3.64 -0.10 -9.78
CA ARG A 398 4.58 -1.14 -9.39
C ARG A 398 5.07 -0.94 -7.96
N THR A 399 5.19 -2.05 -7.24
CA THR A 399 5.91 -2.12 -5.98
C THR A 399 7.42 -2.10 -6.21
N GLU A 400 8.16 -1.71 -5.19
CA GLU A 400 9.63 -1.71 -5.20
C GLU A 400 10.32 -3.09 -5.14
N VAL A 401 9.57 -4.17 -4.88
CA VAL A 401 10.13 -5.52 -4.66
C VAL A 401 10.21 -6.32 -5.96
#